data_AF-A0A392PD13-F1
#
_entry.id   AF-A0A392PD13-F1
#
_cell.length_a   1.000
_cell.length_b   1.000
_cell.length_c   1.000
_cell.angle_alpha   90.00
_cell.angle_beta   90.00
_cell.angle_gamma   90.00
#
_symmetry.space_group_name_H-M   'P 1'
#
loop_
_entity.id
_entity.type
_entity.pdbx_description
1 polymer ?
#
loop_
_entity_poly.entity_id
_entity_poly.type
_entity_poly.pdbx_seq_one_letter_code
_entity_poly.pdbx_strand_id
1 'polypeptide(L)'
;GLAKLVDDGDVGRSSNTVAGSYGYIAPEYGYMMKITEKSDVYSYGVVLLEVLTGKQPIDPTIPDGLHVVDWVRQKRGLEVLDPTLLSRPESEIEEMIQALGIALLCVNSSPDERPTMRDIAAMLKEIKHEREEYAKFDVLLKGSPANDAKVLATSSNAS
;
A
#
# COMPACT_ATOMS: atom_id res chain seq x y z
N GLY A 1 -11.48 17.36 -1.41
CA GLY A 1 -10.98 18.19 -2.52
C GLY A 1 -11.14 19.65 -2.14
N LEU A 2 -10.08 20.45 -2.28
CA LEU A 2 -10.10 21.86 -1.91
C LEU A 2 -10.23 22.71 -3.19
N ALA A 3 -11.44 23.16 -3.48
CA ALA A 3 -11.63 24.30 -4.36
C ALA A 3 -11.57 25.57 -3.50
N LYS A 4 -10.67 26.50 -3.83
CA LYS A 4 -10.63 27.84 -3.24
C LYS A 4 -10.99 28.83 -4.35
N LEU A 5 -12.15 29.49 -4.21
CA LEU A 5 -12.54 30.59 -5.08
C LEU A 5 -11.57 31.76 -4.81
N VAL A 6 -10.91 32.22 -5.87
CA VAL A 6 -10.07 33.42 -5.87
C VAL A 6 -10.96 34.56 -6.38
N ASP A 7 -11.12 35.59 -5.55
CA ASP A 7 -11.81 36.82 -5.93
C ASP A 7 -10.93 37.63 -6.89
N ASP A 8 -11.55 38.13 -7.97
CA ASP A 8 -10.89 38.64 -9.17
C ASP A 8 -10.47 40.10 -8.97
N GLY A 9 -9.34 40.30 -8.29
CA GLY A 9 -8.91 41.66 -7.94
C GLY A 9 -7.52 41.80 -7.32
N ASP A 10 -6.48 41.13 -7.84
CA ASP A 10 -5.09 41.64 -7.72
C ASP A 10 -4.16 40.92 -8.72
N VAL A 11 -3.86 41.60 -9.83
CA VAL A 11 -2.83 41.19 -10.80
C VAL A 11 -1.47 41.52 -10.18
N GLY A 12 -0.78 40.53 -9.58
CA GLY A 12 0.64 40.71 -9.28
C GLY A 12 1.29 40.00 -8.09
N ARG A 13 0.66 39.02 -7.42
CA ARG A 13 1.39 38.15 -6.48
C ARG A 13 1.55 36.75 -7.06
N SER A 14 2.76 36.45 -7.52
CA SER A 14 3.27 35.09 -7.59
C SER A 14 2.94 34.38 -6.27
N SER A 15 1.96 33.48 -6.32
CA SER A 15 1.47 32.73 -5.16
C SER A 15 2.52 31.71 -4.74
N ASN A 16 3.54 32.18 -4.01
CA ASN A 16 4.51 31.35 -3.30
C ASN A 16 3.94 30.81 -1.98
N THR A 17 2.62 30.69 -1.86
CA THR A 17 2.00 30.09 -0.68
C THR A 17 2.24 28.59 -0.75
N VAL A 18 3.06 28.08 0.17
CA VAL A 18 3.23 26.64 0.40
C VAL A 18 1.85 26.05 0.70
N ALA A 19 1.23 25.43 -0.30
CA ALA A 19 -0.02 24.70 -0.16
C ALA A 19 0.32 23.21 0.04
N GLY A 20 -0.18 22.62 1.12
CA GLY A 20 0.02 21.21 1.45
C GLY A 20 -0.30 20.92 2.92
N SER A 21 -0.71 19.69 3.22
CA SER A 21 -0.88 19.23 4.60
C SER A 21 0.49 18.90 5.18
N TYR A 22 0.81 19.47 6.35
CA TYR A 22 2.08 19.24 7.03
C TYR A 22 2.32 17.73 7.24
N GLY A 23 3.53 17.25 6.93
CA GLY A 23 3.89 15.83 6.93
C GLY A 23 3.70 15.09 5.59
N TYR A 24 2.86 15.58 4.69
CA TYR A 24 2.65 14.93 3.37
C TYR A 24 3.47 15.58 2.25
N ILE A 25 4.06 16.73 2.53
CA ILE A 25 4.77 17.54 1.54
C ILE A 25 6.10 16.88 1.16
N ALA A 26 6.31 16.70 -0.15
CA ALA A 26 7.57 16.18 -0.70
C ALA A 26 8.76 17.11 -0.39
N PRO A 27 9.95 16.57 -0.08
CA PRO A 27 11.09 17.37 0.38
C PRO A 27 11.53 18.45 -0.61
N GLU A 28 11.40 18.22 -1.92
CA GLU A 28 11.74 19.17 -2.97
C GLU A 28 10.74 20.33 -3.10
N TYR A 29 9.50 20.15 -2.61
CA TYR A 29 8.45 21.16 -2.71
C TYR A 29 8.80 22.42 -1.92
N GLY A 30 9.53 22.26 -0.81
CA GLY A 30 10.04 23.37 0.01
C GLY A 30 11.12 24.21 -0.70
N TYR A 31 11.81 23.66 -1.69
CA TYR A 31 12.89 24.35 -2.41
C TYR A 31 12.46 24.93 -3.76
N MET A 32 11.56 24.25 -4.48
CA MET A 32 11.22 24.61 -5.85
C MET A 32 9.87 25.35 -5.97
N MET A 33 9.00 25.30 -4.95
CA MET A 33 7.64 25.88 -4.96
C MET A 33 6.82 25.50 -6.22
N LYS A 34 7.04 24.30 -6.77
CA LYS A 34 6.31 23.78 -7.92
C LYS A 34 5.56 22.52 -7.53
N ILE A 35 4.24 22.54 -7.73
CA ILE A 35 3.40 21.34 -7.65
C ILE A 35 3.72 20.49 -8.88
N THR A 36 4.06 19.23 -8.65
CA THR A 36 4.37 18.27 -9.72
C THR A 36 3.62 16.96 -9.50
N GLU A 37 3.45 16.17 -10.54
CA GLU A 37 2.91 14.81 -10.41
C GLU A 37 3.76 13.96 -9.43
N LYS A 38 5.07 14.22 -9.37
CA LYS A 38 5.97 13.51 -8.46
C LYS A 38 5.78 13.89 -7.00
N SER A 39 5.39 15.13 -6.69
CA SER A 39 5.04 15.51 -5.32
C SER A 39 3.73 14.86 -4.85
N ASP A 40 2.79 14.63 -5.78
CA ASP A 40 1.58 13.86 -5.48
C ASP A 40 1.90 12.39 -5.21
N VAL A 41 2.82 11.79 -5.99
CA VAL A 41 3.32 10.42 -5.74
C VAL A 41 3.95 10.30 -4.36
N TYR A 42 4.77 11.27 -3.93
CA TYR A 42 5.34 11.25 -2.58
C TYR A 42 4.24 11.29 -1.51
N SER A 43 3.29 12.21 -1.66
CA SER A 43 2.17 12.36 -0.72
C SER A 43 1.35 11.07 -0.64
N TYR A 44 1.11 10.41 -1.78
CA TYR A 44 0.47 9.09 -1.84
C TYR A 44 1.27 8.03 -1.09
N GLY A 45 2.60 8.00 -1.27
CA GLY A 45 3.48 7.09 -0.55
C GLY A 45 3.38 7.26 0.97
N VAL A 46 3.32 8.51 1.46
CA VAL A 46 3.12 8.80 2.88
C VAL A 46 1.78 8.27 3.39
N VAL A 47 0.69 8.46 2.64
CA VAL A 47 -0.63 7.88 2.98
C VAL A 47 -0.58 6.35 3.01
N LEU A 48 0.12 5.72 2.07
CA LEU A 48 0.25 4.26 2.05
C LEU A 48 1.03 3.75 3.28
N LEU A 49 2.08 4.46 3.70
CA LEU A 49 2.77 4.17 4.96
C LEU A 49 1.87 4.36 6.17
N GLU A 50 1.08 5.42 6.22
CA GLU A 50 0.11 5.66 7.31
C GLU A 50 -0.89 4.49 7.44
N VAL A 51 -1.42 4.01 6.32
CA VAL A 51 -2.34 2.86 6.30
C VAL A 51 -1.67 1.57 6.79
N LEU A 52 -0.44 1.30 6.38
CA LEU A 52 0.30 0.08 6.73
C LEU A 52 0.78 0.08 8.18
N THR A 53 1.18 1.26 8.69
CA THR A 53 1.81 1.40 10.02
C THR A 53 0.81 1.78 11.12
N GLY A 54 -0.36 2.29 10.74
CA GLY A 54 -1.33 2.88 11.66
C GLY A 54 -0.86 4.20 12.29
N LYS A 55 0.22 4.79 11.77
CA LYS A 55 0.85 6.01 12.31
C LYS A 55 0.65 7.20 11.40
N GLN A 56 0.29 8.33 11.99
CA GLN A 56 0.29 9.61 11.26
C GLN A 56 1.71 9.96 10.79
N PRO A 57 1.88 10.81 9.76
CA PRO A 57 3.23 11.15 9.28
C PRO A 57 4.13 11.78 10.35
N ILE A 58 3.52 12.51 11.29
CA ILE A 58 4.16 13.12 12.46
C ILE A 58 3.43 12.59 13.69
N ASP A 59 3.66 11.32 13.99
CA ASP A 59 3.03 10.64 15.11
C ASP A 59 3.90 10.75 16.37
N PRO A 60 3.35 11.19 17.53
CA PRO A 60 4.12 11.35 18.76
C PRO A 60 4.63 10.03 19.36
N THR A 61 4.11 8.89 18.89
CA THR A 61 4.59 7.56 19.30
C THR A 61 5.85 7.12 18.55
N ILE A 62 6.25 7.84 17.50
CA ILE A 62 7.50 7.58 16.77
C ILE A 62 8.67 8.14 17.59
N PRO A 63 9.71 7.33 17.89
CA PRO A 63 10.89 7.79 18.63
C PRO A 63 11.56 9.00 17.98
N ASP A 64 12.17 9.84 18.82
CA ASP A 64 12.93 11.03 18.42
C ASP A 64 12.16 12.07 17.60
N GLY A 65 10.82 11.96 17.56
CA GLY A 65 9.96 12.83 16.76
C GLY A 65 10.20 12.68 15.26
N LEU A 66 10.74 11.54 14.82
CA LEU A 66 11.02 11.27 13.42
C LEU A 66 9.73 11.29 12.59
N HIS A 67 9.87 11.68 11.33
CA HIS A 67 8.83 11.49 10.35
C HIS A 67 8.63 9.99 10.07
N VAL A 68 7.39 9.56 9.76
CA VAL A 68 7.08 8.15 9.47
C VAL A 68 7.99 7.54 8.40
N VAL A 69 8.35 8.32 7.37
CA VAL A 69 9.24 7.88 6.30
C VAL A 69 10.63 7.52 6.84
N ASP A 70 11.21 8.37 7.68
CA ASP A 70 12.55 8.14 8.24
C ASP A 70 12.54 6.98 9.23
N TRP A 71 11.47 6.89 10.04
CA TRP A 71 11.28 5.79 10.97
C TRP A 71 11.18 4.44 10.24
N VAL A 72 10.35 4.34 9.19
CA VAL A 72 10.20 3.10 8.41
C VAL A 72 11.52 2.70 7.75
N ARG A 73 12.30 3.65 7.22
CA ARG A 73 13.62 3.37 6.60
C ARG A 73 14.64 2.80 7.58
N GLN A 74 14.50 3.06 8.88
CA GLN A 74 15.41 2.54 9.92
C GLN A 74 14.99 1.16 10.44
N LYS A 75 13.81 0.67 10.04
CA LYS A 75 13.20 -0.56 10.55
C LYS A 75 13.12 -1.63 9.46
N ARG A 76 12.81 -2.86 9.86
CA ARG A 76 12.71 -4.00 8.94
C ARG A 76 11.26 -4.46 8.80
N GLY A 77 10.73 -4.39 7.58
CA GLY A 77 9.52 -5.08 7.13
C GLY A 77 8.39 -5.17 8.15
N LEU A 78 8.24 -6.33 8.77
CA LEU A 78 7.14 -6.63 9.71
C LEU A 78 7.09 -5.71 10.94
N GLU A 79 8.23 -5.19 11.39
CA GLU A 79 8.31 -4.35 12.60
C GLU A 79 7.58 -3.01 12.45
N VAL A 80 7.34 -2.57 11.21
CA VAL A 80 6.67 -1.29 10.96
C VAL A 80 5.18 -1.44 10.78
N LEU A 81 4.68 -2.65 10.48
CA LEU A 81 3.26 -2.87 10.26
C LEU A 81 2.49 -2.65 11.56
N ASP A 82 1.27 -2.12 11.43
CA ASP A 82 0.35 -2.01 12.54
C ASP A 82 0.16 -3.40 13.17
N PRO A 83 0.40 -3.57 14.49
CA PRO A 83 0.24 -4.85 15.17
C PRO A 83 -1.15 -5.50 14.98
N THR A 84 -2.20 -4.70 14.75
CA THR A 84 -3.55 -5.20 14.48
C THR A 84 -3.63 -5.95 13.15
N LEU A 85 -2.77 -5.64 12.18
CA LEU A 85 -2.68 -6.31 10.88
C LEU A 85 -1.93 -7.65 10.95
N LEU A 86 -1.13 -7.89 11.99
CA LEU A 86 -0.36 -9.13 12.14
C LEU A 86 -1.23 -10.35 12.51
N SER A 87 -2.50 -10.13 12.82
CA SER A 87 -3.49 -11.20 13.04
C SER A 87 -4.05 -11.80 11.75
N ARG A 88 -3.69 -11.24 10.59
CA ARG A 88 -4.16 -11.66 9.28
C ARG A 88 -3.43 -12.92 8.76
N PRO A 89 -3.97 -13.60 7.74
CA PRO A 89 -3.26 -14.70 7.09
C PRO A 89 -1.88 -14.28 6.60
N GLU A 90 -0.90 -15.19 6.67
CA GLU A 90 0.49 -14.94 6.26
C GLU A 90 0.60 -14.38 4.83
N SER A 91 -0.21 -14.91 3.90
CA SER A 91 -0.31 -14.37 2.53
C SER A 91 -0.73 -12.90 2.48
N GLU A 92 -1.68 -12.46 3.30
CA GLU A 92 -2.06 -11.03 3.36
C GLU A 92 -0.95 -10.17 3.97
N ILE A 93 -0.17 -10.73 4.90
CA ILE A 93 0.99 -10.04 5.47
C ILE A 93 2.10 -9.89 4.40
N GLU A 94 2.33 -10.91 3.57
CA GLU A 94 3.27 -10.83 2.45
C GLU A 94 2.86 -9.74 1.44
N GLU A 95 1.56 -9.65 1.10
CA GLU A 95 1.02 -8.58 0.25
C GLU A 95 1.29 -7.19 0.87
N MET A 96 1.10 -7.04 2.18
CA MET A 96 1.40 -5.79 2.90
C MET A 96 2.88 -5.43 2.85
N ILE A 97 3.77 -6.42 2.91
CA ILE A 97 5.22 -6.20 2.79
C ILE A 97 5.61 -5.79 1.37
N GLN A 98 4.97 -6.37 0.34
CA GLN A 98 5.17 -5.91 -1.05
C GLN A 98 4.64 -4.48 -1.24
N ALA A 99 3.46 -4.16 -0.68
CA ALA A 99 2.89 -2.81 -0.70
C ALA A 99 3.76 -1.80 0.05
N LEU A 100 4.41 -2.21 1.15
CA LEU A 100 5.40 -1.40 1.86
C LEU A 100 6.59 -1.06 0.96
N GLY A 101 7.06 -2.02 0.15
CA GLY A 101 8.08 -1.77 -0.86
C GLY A 101 7.67 -0.69 -1.87
N ILE A 102 6.43 -0.76 -2.37
CA ILE A 102 5.87 0.27 -3.27
C ILE A 102 5.81 1.64 -2.57
N ALA A 103 5.37 1.68 -1.31
CA ALA A 103 5.31 2.91 -0.52
C ALA A 103 6.70 3.56 -0.40
N LEU A 104 7.75 2.76 -0.14
CA LEU A 104 9.14 3.21 -0.06
C LEU A 104 9.67 3.79 -1.38
N LEU A 105 9.28 3.21 -2.53
CA LEU A 105 9.59 3.78 -3.84
C LEU A 105 8.91 5.14 -4.05
N CYS A 106 7.65 5.27 -3.62
CA CYS A 106 6.88 6.52 -3.75
C CYS A 106 7.49 7.67 -2.93
N VAL A 107 7.99 7.38 -1.72
CA VAL A 107 8.61 8.38 -0.82
C VAL A 107 10.11 8.56 -1.05
N ASN A 108 10.62 8.20 -2.24
CA ASN A 108 12.02 8.44 -2.57
C ASN A 108 12.33 9.95 -2.54
N SER A 109 13.49 10.30 -1.99
CA SER A 109 13.95 11.68 -1.91
C SER A 109 14.22 12.28 -3.30
N SER A 110 14.61 11.46 -4.28
CA SER A 110 14.73 11.83 -5.69
C SER A 110 13.37 11.71 -6.41
N PRO A 111 12.79 12.81 -6.93
CA PRO A 111 11.51 12.76 -7.65
C PRO A 111 11.53 11.87 -8.89
N ASP A 112 12.68 11.78 -9.58
CA ASP A 112 12.83 11.01 -10.81
C ASP A 112 12.83 9.50 -10.55
N GLU A 113 13.24 9.07 -9.36
CA GLU A 113 13.23 7.66 -8.95
C GLU A 113 11.85 7.18 -8.49
N ARG A 114 10.90 8.11 -8.27
CA ARG A 114 9.54 7.73 -7.89
C ARG A 114 8.82 7.12 -9.10
N PRO A 115 8.05 6.04 -8.95
CA PRO A 115 7.23 5.49 -10.03
C PRO A 115 6.13 6.48 -10.48
N THR A 116 5.51 6.23 -11.63
CA THR A 116 4.30 6.97 -12.01
C THR A 116 3.08 6.41 -11.28
N MET A 117 2.00 7.19 -11.14
CA MET A 117 0.74 6.68 -10.58
C MET A 117 0.18 5.48 -11.35
N ARG A 118 0.47 5.39 -12.67
CA ARG A 118 0.11 4.22 -13.49
C ARG A 118 0.88 2.99 -13.06
N ASP A 119 2.20 3.13 -12.87
CA ASP A 119 3.06 2.01 -12.46
C ASP A 119 2.70 1.55 -11.04
N ILE A 120 2.44 2.49 -10.13
CA ILE A 120 1.96 2.20 -8.77
C ILE A 120 0.68 1.36 -8.82
N ALA A 121 -0.30 1.78 -9.63
CA ALA A 121 -1.55 1.05 -9.77
C ALA A 121 -1.36 -0.34 -10.41
N ALA A 122 -0.40 -0.50 -11.32
CA ALA A 122 -0.07 -1.79 -11.91
C ALA A 122 0.58 -2.71 -10.88
N MET A 123 1.61 -2.24 -10.17
CA MET A 123 2.31 -3.01 -9.14
C MET A 123 1.36 -3.48 -8.03
N LEU A 124 0.46 -2.61 -7.56
CA LEU A 124 -0.55 -2.98 -6.56
C LEU A 124 -1.57 -4.02 -7.07
N LYS A 125 -1.88 -4.02 -8.36
CA LYS A 125 -2.77 -5.03 -8.96
C LYS A 125 -2.11 -6.39 -9.09
N GLU A 126 -0.82 -6.42 -9.44
CA GLU A 126 -0.05 -7.66 -9.54
C GLU A 126 -0.03 -8.40 -8.19
N ILE A 127 0.24 -7.69 -7.08
CA ILE A 127 0.19 -8.24 -5.71
C ILE A 127 -1.14 -8.96 -5.45
N LYS A 128 -2.28 -8.33 -5.82
CA LYS A 128 -3.61 -8.92 -5.61
C LYS A 128 -3.90 -10.10 -6.54
N HIS A 129 -3.45 -10.04 -7.79
CA HIS A 129 -3.71 -11.09 -8.78
C HIS A 129 -2.98 -12.39 -8.43
N GLU A 130 -1.74 -12.30 -7.93
CA GLU A 130 -0.99 -13.46 -7.44
C GLU A 130 -1.82 -14.27 -6.43
N ARG A 131 -2.45 -13.63 -5.45
CA ARG A 131 -3.31 -14.30 -4.48
C ARG A 131 -4.54 -14.97 -5.11
N GLU A 132 -5.22 -14.31 -6.03
CA GLU A 132 -6.41 -14.87 -6.67
C GLU A 132 -6.08 -16.12 -7.50
N GLU A 133 -4.89 -16.16 -8.13
CA GLU A 133 -4.40 -17.35 -8.83
C GLU A 133 -3.99 -18.48 -7.88
N TYR A 134 -3.24 -18.18 -6.80
CA TYR A 134 -2.90 -19.18 -5.77
C TYR A 134 -4.15 -19.78 -5.12
N ALA A 135 -5.16 -18.96 -4.81
CA ALA A 135 -6.41 -19.41 -4.23
C ALA A 135 -7.20 -20.32 -5.19
N LYS A 136 -7.25 -19.98 -6.48
CA LYS A 136 -7.87 -20.85 -7.50
C LYS A 136 -7.13 -22.19 -7.60
N PHE A 137 -5.80 -22.16 -7.60
CA PHE A 137 -4.99 -23.37 -7.70
C PHE A 137 -5.15 -24.30 -6.49
N ASP A 138 -5.20 -23.76 -5.26
CA ASP A 138 -5.47 -24.56 -4.05
C ASP A 138 -6.86 -25.22 -4.08
N VAL A 139 -7.87 -24.51 -4.58
CA VAL A 139 -9.23 -25.06 -4.78
C VAL A 139 -9.23 -26.19 -5.81
N LEU A 140 -8.48 -26.05 -6.92
CA LEU A 140 -8.31 -27.09 -7.94
C LEU A 140 -7.61 -28.34 -7.38
N LEU A 141 -6.58 -28.17 -6.55
CA LEU A 141 -5.87 -29.28 -5.92
C LEU A 141 -6.72 -30.02 -4.88
N LYS A 142 -7.56 -29.31 -4.12
CA LYS A 142 -8.47 -29.91 -3.12
C LYS A 142 -9.75 -30.52 -3.72
N GLY A 143 -10.00 -30.32 -5.02
CA GLY A 143 -11.27 -30.65 -5.69
C GLY A 143 -11.43 -32.07 -6.28
N SER A 144 -10.51 -33.02 -6.10
CA SER A 144 -10.71 -34.40 -6.61
C SER A 144 -11.49 -35.29 -5.63
N PRO A 145 -12.70 -35.77 -5.98
CA PRO A 145 -13.32 -36.86 -5.24
C PRO A 145 -12.65 -38.18 -5.64
N ALA A 146 -12.09 -38.88 -4.64
CA ALA A 146 -11.69 -40.28 -4.80
C ALA A 146 -12.95 -41.11 -5.05
N ASN A 147 -13.24 -41.41 -6.32
CA ASN A 147 -14.14 -42.48 -6.68
C ASN A 147 -13.39 -43.81 -6.50
N ASP A 148 -13.67 -44.52 -5.41
CA ASP A 148 -13.42 -45.97 -5.35
C ASP A 148 -14.60 -46.71 -4.71
N ALA A 149 -15.39 -47.29 -5.63
CA ALA A 149 -16.07 -48.58 -5.58
C ALA A 149 -16.76 -49.06 -4.28
N LYS A 150 -18.10 -49.13 -4.33
CA LYS A 150 -18.83 -50.41 -4.15
C LYS A 150 -20.32 -50.31 -4.53
N VAL A 151 -20.68 -50.70 -5.75
CA VAL A 151 -22.02 -51.22 -6.07
C VAL A 151 -21.90 -52.30 -7.14
N LEU A 152 -22.23 -53.54 -6.75
CA LEU A 152 -22.90 -54.67 -7.46
C LEU A 152 -22.34 -55.98 -6.88
N ALA A 153 -23.08 -57.02 -6.52
CA ALA A 153 -24.50 -57.30 -6.25
C ALA A 153 -24.56 -58.78 -5.82
N THR A 154 -25.58 -59.16 -5.02
CA THR A 154 -26.26 -60.48 -4.96
C THR A 154 -25.42 -61.73 -4.64
N SER A 155 -25.81 -62.72 -3.84
CA SER A 155 -27.08 -63.20 -3.30
C SER A 155 -26.74 -64.42 -2.42
N SER A 156 -27.47 -64.68 -1.32
CA SER A 156 -28.02 -66.01 -0.99
C SER A 156 -28.76 -66.02 0.35
N ASN A 157 -29.98 -66.55 0.27
CA ASN A 157 -30.97 -66.79 1.34
C ASN A 157 -30.62 -67.96 2.26
N ALA A 158 -31.36 -68.02 3.38
CA ALA A 158 -31.77 -69.21 4.16
C ALA A 158 -30.65 -69.92 4.94
N SER A 159 -30.80 -70.35 6.19
CA SER A 159 -31.97 -70.75 7.00
C SER A 159 -31.76 -70.40 8.47
#